data_AF-A0ABD6LQM0-F1
#
_entry.id   AF-A0ABD6LQM0-F1
#
_cell.length_a   1.000
_cell.length_b   1.000
_cell.length_c   1.000
_cell.angle_alpha   90.00
_cell.angle_beta   90.00
_cell.angle_gamma   90.00
#
_symmetry.space_group_name_H-M   'P 1'
#
loop_
_entity.id
_entity.type
_entity.pdbx_description
1 polymer ?
#
loop_
_entity_poly.entity_id
_entity_poly.type
_entity_poly.pdbx_seq_one_letter_code
_entity_poly.pdbx_strand_id
1 'polypeptide(L)'
;MRKNKLPEFTLLLEQFFTEYMPFSSGLSPNTIRSYKHSFRLLFQYIYQVQKKNADEILFRDLDYETIDGFLKWIETERGCSASTRNLRLSALASFSFYAQNRNFEAATVFANAVRRTPVKKEAIQPRITFSLDEVSVLLHLPNPQKRLGFRDQ
;
A
#
# COMPACT_ATOMS: atom_id res chain seq x y z
N MET A 1 -2.00 -38.88 -2.38
CA MET A 1 -2.70 -37.61 -2.05
C MET A 1 -1.66 -36.50 -1.94
N ARG A 2 -1.52 -35.64 -2.96
CA ARG A 2 -0.62 -34.49 -2.88
C ARG A 2 -1.18 -33.53 -1.85
N LYS A 3 -0.54 -33.40 -0.69
CA LYS A 3 -0.78 -32.26 0.20
C LYS A 3 -0.44 -31.02 -0.64
N ASN A 4 -1.45 -30.24 -1.03
CA ASN A 4 -1.25 -28.94 -1.67
C ASN A 4 -0.53 -28.05 -0.65
N LYS A 5 0.80 -28.14 -0.61
CA LYS A 5 1.63 -27.25 0.16
C LYS A 5 1.45 -25.89 -0.51
N LEU A 6 0.76 -24.96 0.17
CA LEU A 6 0.75 -23.57 -0.26
C LEU A 6 2.19 -23.15 -0.55
N PRO A 7 2.45 -22.44 -1.67
CA PRO A 7 3.77 -21.90 -1.93
C PRO A 7 4.22 -21.11 -0.71
N GLU A 8 5.48 -21.28 -0.31
CA GLU A 8 6.03 -20.69 0.91
C GLU A 8 5.73 -19.19 1.05
N PHE A 9 5.81 -18.46 -0.07
CA PHE A 9 5.41 -17.06 -0.15
C PHE A 9 3.98 -16.82 0.33
N THR A 10 3.01 -17.60 -0.16
CA THR A 10 1.59 -17.44 0.16
C THR A 10 1.33 -17.73 1.63
N LEU A 11 1.97 -18.76 2.18
CA LEU A 11 1.84 -19.11 3.61
C LEU A 11 2.39 -17.99 4.51
N LEU A 12 3.57 -17.47 4.20
CA LEU A 12 4.14 -16.35 4.95
C LEU A 12 3.30 -15.08 4.80
N LEU A 13 2.74 -14.83 3.61
CA LEU A 13 1.89 -13.67 3.38
C LEU A 13 0.57 -13.77 4.15
N GLU A 14 -0.04 -14.96 4.21
CA GLU A 14 -1.23 -15.21 5.01
C GLU A 14 -0.95 -14.91 6.49
N GLN A 15 0.08 -15.55 7.07
CA GLN A 15 0.48 -15.34 8.47
C GLN A 15 0.85 -13.88 8.75
N PHE A 16 1.44 -13.17 7.79
CA PHE A 16 1.71 -11.75 7.91
C PHE A 16 0.42 -10.94 8.13
N PHE A 17 -0.64 -11.24 7.38
CA PHE A 17 -1.92 -10.54 7.45
C PHE A 17 -2.83 -10.98 8.59
N THR A 18 -2.79 -12.25 8.99
CA THR A 18 -3.71 -12.83 9.97
C THR A 18 -3.15 -12.85 11.39
N GLU A 19 -1.82 -12.99 11.53
CA GLU A 19 -1.18 -13.15 12.83
C GLU A 19 -0.29 -11.96 13.15
N TYR A 20 0.68 -11.66 12.29
CA TYR A 20 1.74 -10.71 12.61
C TYR A 20 1.24 -9.28 12.70
N MET A 21 0.58 -8.76 11.65
CA MET A 21 0.14 -7.37 11.68
C MET A 21 -0.90 -7.08 12.76
N PRO A 22 -1.93 -7.92 13.00
CA PRO A 22 -2.91 -7.67 14.04
C PRO A 22 -2.34 -7.84 15.46
N PHE A 23 -1.60 -8.92 15.72
CA PHE A 23 -1.25 -9.30 17.10
C PHE A 23 0.20 -8.98 17.47
N SER A 24 1.16 -9.14 16.56
CA SER A 24 2.57 -8.86 16.84
C SER A 24 2.92 -7.38 16.68
N SER A 25 2.44 -6.73 15.61
CA SER A 25 2.74 -5.32 15.31
C SER A 25 1.64 -4.36 15.77
N GLY A 26 0.45 -4.85 16.16
CA GLY A 26 -0.65 -4.03 16.65
C GLY A 26 -1.16 -2.99 15.65
N LEU A 27 -1.09 -3.27 14.34
CA LEU A 27 -1.45 -2.30 13.32
C LEU A 27 -2.97 -2.13 13.19
N SER A 28 -3.40 -0.90 12.89
CA SER A 28 -4.82 -0.60 12.73
C SER A 28 -5.46 -1.42 11.59
N PRO A 29 -6.77 -1.72 11.67
CA PRO A 29 -7.49 -2.39 10.58
C PRO A 29 -7.40 -1.66 9.24
N ASN A 30 -7.32 -0.32 9.27
CA ASN A 30 -7.15 0.50 8.06
C ASN A 30 -5.76 0.34 7.44
N THR A 31 -4.71 0.26 8.28
CA THR A 31 -3.34 -0.02 7.83
C THR A 31 -3.27 -1.41 7.19
N ILE A 32 -3.83 -2.43 7.85
CA ILE A 32 -3.88 -3.81 7.34
C ILE A 32 -4.62 -3.85 6.00
N ARG A 33 -5.78 -3.18 5.89
CA ARG A 33 -6.55 -3.08 4.65
C ARG A 33 -5.74 -2.41 3.54
N SER A 34 -5.04 -1.33 3.85
CA SER A 34 -4.17 -0.65 2.89
C SER A 34 -3.04 -1.57 2.42
N TYR A 35 -2.42 -2.33 3.32
CA TYR A 35 -1.35 -3.27 2.97
C TYR A 35 -1.89 -4.41 2.10
N LYS A 36 -3.04 -5.01 2.45
CA LYS A 36 -3.72 -6.01 1.59
C LYS A 36 -3.97 -5.47 0.19
N HIS A 37 -4.38 -4.20 0.08
CA HIS A 37 -4.59 -3.56 -1.21
C HIS A 37 -3.27 -3.41 -1.99
N SER A 38 -2.15 -3.10 -1.34
CA SER A 38 -0.84 -3.05 -1.98
C SER A 38 -0.47 -4.38 -2.65
N PHE A 39 -0.68 -5.49 -1.96
CA PHE A 39 -0.39 -6.83 -2.51
C PHE A 39 -1.36 -7.22 -3.62
N ARG A 40 -2.65 -6.87 -3.52
CA ARG A 40 -3.61 -7.07 -4.62
C ARG A 40 -3.16 -6.36 -5.90
N LEU A 41 -2.67 -5.12 -5.79
CA LEU A 41 -2.16 -4.38 -6.93
C LEU A 41 -0.87 -4.99 -7.48
N LEU A 42 0.04 -5.45 -6.61
CA LEU A 42 1.25 -6.14 -7.04
C LEU A 42 0.93 -7.40 -7.84
N PHE A 43 -0.01 -8.22 -7.36
CA PHE A 43 -0.43 -9.43 -8.07
C PHE A 43 -1.12 -9.12 -9.39
N GLN A 44 -1.93 -8.07 -9.43
CA GLN A 44 -2.52 -7.59 -10.68
C GLN A 44 -1.44 -7.18 -11.69
N TYR A 45 -0.43 -6.43 -11.26
CA TYR A 45 0.69 -6.03 -12.09
C TYR A 45 1.47 -7.24 -12.63
N ILE A 46 1.85 -8.17 -11.75
CA ILE A 46 2.58 -9.39 -12.13
C ILE A 46 1.77 -10.21 -13.13
N TYR A 47 0.46 -10.35 -12.92
CA TYR A 47 -0.41 -11.02 -13.87
C TYR A 47 -0.46 -10.30 -15.22
N GLN A 48 -0.55 -8.97 -15.23
CA GLN A 48 -0.63 -8.21 -16.48
C GLN A 48 0.66 -8.26 -17.29
N VAL A 49 1.82 -8.13 -16.63
CA VAL A 49 3.14 -8.00 -17.27
C VAL A 49 3.83 -9.34 -17.48
N GLN A 50 3.82 -10.23 -16.48
CA GLN A 50 4.54 -11.50 -16.51
C GLN A 50 3.61 -12.70 -16.82
N LYS A 51 2.30 -12.48 -16.93
CA LYS A 51 1.29 -13.52 -17.19
C LYS A 51 1.29 -14.66 -16.16
N LYS A 52 1.70 -14.34 -14.93
CA LYS A 52 1.83 -15.29 -13.83
C LYS A 52 0.68 -15.15 -12.84
N ASN A 53 0.06 -16.27 -12.45
CA ASN A 53 -1.06 -16.25 -11.51
C ASN A 53 -0.57 -16.03 -10.08
N ALA A 54 -1.45 -15.49 -9.23
CA ALA A 54 -1.09 -15.11 -7.86
C ALA A 54 -0.63 -16.29 -6.99
N ASP A 55 -1.16 -17.48 -7.24
CA ASP A 55 -0.80 -18.73 -6.56
C ASP A 55 0.53 -19.33 -7.03
N GLU A 56 1.12 -18.81 -8.10
CA GLU A 56 2.40 -19.26 -8.62
C GLU A 56 3.56 -18.35 -8.20
N ILE A 57 3.27 -17.20 -7.58
CA ILE A 57 4.26 -16.19 -7.19
C ILE A 57 5.15 -16.72 -6.06
N LEU A 58 6.45 -16.57 -6.26
CA LEU A 58 7.52 -16.93 -5.34
C LEU A 58 8.36 -15.70 -5.03
N PHE A 59 9.11 -15.73 -3.93
CA PHE A 59 10.00 -14.61 -3.56
C PHE A 59 11.03 -14.26 -4.64
N ARG A 60 11.51 -15.25 -5.41
CA ARG A 60 12.46 -15.03 -6.51
C ARG A 60 11.89 -14.21 -7.67
N ASP A 61 10.57 -14.16 -7.81
CA ASP A 61 9.91 -13.36 -8.84
C ASP A 61 9.78 -11.89 -8.41
N LEU A 62 10.02 -11.58 -7.14
CA LEU A 62 9.96 -10.23 -6.58
C LEU A 62 11.35 -9.59 -6.57
N ASP A 63 12.01 -9.59 -7.73
CA ASP A 63 13.29 -8.94 -7.92
C ASP A 63 13.18 -7.42 -8.10
N TYR A 64 14.33 -6.75 -8.25
CA TYR A 64 14.36 -5.29 -8.34
C TYR A 64 13.54 -4.77 -9.53
N GLU A 65 13.64 -5.40 -10.70
CA GLU A 65 12.90 -4.99 -11.91
C GLU A 65 11.39 -5.13 -11.72
N THR A 66 10.95 -6.20 -11.05
CA THR A 66 9.54 -6.41 -10.75
C THR A 66 9.01 -5.37 -9.77
N ILE A 67 9.75 -5.07 -8.70
CA ILE A 67 9.35 -4.07 -7.71
C ILE A 67 9.38 -2.65 -8.28
N ASP A 68 10.44 -2.27 -9.00
CA ASP A 68 10.55 -0.95 -9.63
C ASP A 68 9.50 -0.76 -10.73
N GLY A 69 9.31 -1.77 -11.58
CA GLY A 69 8.28 -1.79 -12.62
C GLY A 69 6.87 -1.69 -12.05
N PHE A 70 6.57 -2.39 -10.95
CA PHE A 70 5.30 -2.27 -10.23
C PHE A 70 5.05 -0.84 -9.73
N LEU A 71 6.05 -0.22 -9.11
CA LEU A 71 5.88 1.13 -8.58
C LEU A 71 5.74 2.17 -9.70
N LYS A 72 6.46 2.02 -10.80
CA LYS A 72 6.28 2.85 -12.01
C LYS A 72 4.89 2.65 -12.61
N TRP A 73 4.40 1.42 -12.69
CA TRP A 73 3.06 1.10 -13.18
C TRP A 73 1.96 1.75 -12.34
N ILE A 74 2.10 1.77 -11.02
CA ILE A 74 1.17 2.48 -10.13
C ILE A 74 1.12 3.99 -10.42
N GLU A 75 2.26 4.61 -10.70
CA GLU A 75 2.29 6.05 -11.01
C GLU A 75 1.73 6.35 -12.40
N THR A 76 2.08 5.54 -13.40
CA THR A 76 1.76 5.79 -14.81
C THR A 76 0.35 5.35 -15.18
N GLU A 77 0.00 4.09 -14.95
CA GLU A 77 -1.29 3.53 -15.35
C GLU A 77 -2.42 3.87 -14.39
N ARG A 78 -2.09 4.12 -13.11
CA ARG A 78 -3.10 4.43 -12.08
C ARG A 78 -3.06 5.87 -11.60
N GLY A 79 -2.16 6.71 -12.12
CA GLY A 79 -2.05 8.13 -11.75
C GLY A 79 -1.81 8.38 -10.27
N CYS A 80 -1.24 7.41 -9.55
CA CYS A 80 -1.05 7.52 -8.11
C CYS A 80 0.09 8.49 -7.78
N SER A 81 -0.09 9.26 -6.71
CA SER A 81 0.92 10.19 -6.19
C SER A 81 2.17 9.47 -5.68
N ALA A 82 3.26 10.22 -5.50
CA ALA A 82 4.48 9.69 -4.90
C ALA A 82 4.26 9.22 -3.45
N SER A 83 3.44 9.92 -2.66
CA SER A 83 2.99 9.46 -1.34
C SER A 83 2.27 8.11 -1.39
N THR A 84 1.34 7.93 -2.34
CA THR A 84 0.63 6.65 -2.51
C THR A 84 1.60 5.54 -2.90
N ARG A 85 2.49 5.80 -3.87
CA ARG A 85 3.57 4.87 -4.27
C ARG A 85 4.42 4.46 -3.06
N ASN A 86 4.84 5.43 -2.25
CA ASN A 86 5.68 5.17 -1.08
C ASN A 86 4.94 4.36 -0.01
N LEU A 87 3.65 4.60 0.21
CA LEU A 87 2.83 3.76 1.08
C LEU A 87 2.79 2.30 0.60
N ARG A 88 2.73 2.08 -0.72
CA ARG A 88 2.81 0.72 -1.30
C ARG A 88 4.18 0.10 -1.05
N LEU A 89 5.27 0.85 -1.28
CA LEU A 89 6.63 0.41 -0.99
C LEU A 89 6.82 0.07 0.51
N SER A 90 6.26 0.86 1.42
CA SER A 90 6.31 0.57 2.87
C SER A 90 5.61 -0.75 3.23
N ALA A 91 4.49 -1.07 2.58
CA ALA A 91 3.82 -2.36 2.77
C ALA A 91 4.72 -3.53 2.33
N LEU A 92 5.39 -3.38 1.17
CA LEU A 92 6.35 -4.37 0.68
C LEU A 92 7.56 -4.51 1.60
N ALA A 93 8.10 -3.40 2.09
CA ALA A 93 9.24 -3.39 3.01
C ALA A 93 8.90 -4.05 4.36
N SER A 94 7.70 -3.80 4.88
CA SER A 94 7.22 -4.43 6.11
C SER A 94 7.13 -5.95 5.96
N PHE A 95 6.56 -6.42 4.84
CA PHE A 95 6.50 -7.86 4.56
C PHE A 95 7.87 -8.47 4.27
N SER A 96 8.76 -7.76 3.56
CA SER A 96 10.10 -8.27 3.25
C SER A 96 10.91 -8.48 4.53
N PHE A 97 10.82 -7.55 5.48
CA PHE A 97 11.41 -7.69 6.80
C PHE A 97 10.81 -8.88 7.56
N TYR A 98 9.49 -9.00 7.58
CA TYR A 98 8.80 -10.13 8.21
C TYR A 98 9.24 -11.49 7.64
N ALA A 99 9.32 -11.60 6.31
CA ALA A 99 9.64 -12.82 5.60
C ALA A 99 11.12 -13.21 5.76
N GLN A 100 12.03 -12.23 5.67
CA GLN A 100 13.46 -12.46 5.82
C GLN A 100 13.83 -13.01 7.22
N ASN A 101 13.10 -12.60 8.26
CA ASN A 101 13.30 -13.14 9.62
C ASN A 101 12.79 -14.58 9.80
N ARG A 102 12.02 -15.12 8.84
CA ARG A 102 11.43 -16.47 8.91
C ARG A 102 12.11 -17.44 7.96
N ASN A 103 12.35 -17.00 6.72
CA ASN A 103 13.19 -17.72 5.78
C ASN A 103 14.09 -16.71 5.06
N PHE A 104 15.33 -16.61 5.54
CA PHE A 104 16.33 -15.73 4.97
C PHE A 104 16.64 -16.11 3.52
N GLU A 105 16.89 -17.39 3.24
CA GLU A 105 17.30 -17.87 1.91
C GLU A 105 16.24 -17.56 0.85
N ALA A 106 14.98 -17.90 1.12
CA ALA A 106 13.88 -17.66 0.19
C ALA A 106 13.62 -16.16 -0.03
N ALA A 107 13.59 -15.36 1.05
CA ALA A 107 13.18 -13.96 0.98
C ALA A 107 14.32 -12.98 0.59
N THR A 108 15.57 -13.45 0.48
CA THR A 108 16.73 -12.57 0.22
C THR A 108 16.58 -11.75 -1.07
N VAL A 109 16.10 -12.36 -2.15
CA VAL A 109 15.86 -11.65 -3.44
C VAL A 109 14.90 -10.48 -3.23
N PHE A 110 13.76 -10.76 -2.60
CA PHE A 110 12.72 -9.77 -2.34
C PHE A 110 13.18 -8.67 -1.38
N ALA A 111 13.82 -9.03 -0.27
CA ALA A 111 14.33 -8.07 0.70
C ALA A 111 15.37 -7.12 0.07
N ASN A 112 16.27 -7.65 -0.76
CA ASN A 112 17.25 -6.84 -1.49
C ASN A 112 16.59 -5.94 -2.53
N ALA A 113 15.59 -6.43 -3.26
CA ALA A 113 14.84 -5.63 -4.23
C ALA A 113 14.17 -4.41 -3.58
N VAL A 114 13.45 -4.63 -2.49
CA VAL A 114 12.80 -3.53 -1.74
C VAL A 114 13.85 -2.56 -1.18
N ARG A 115 14.94 -3.07 -0.58
CA ARG A 115 16.00 -2.21 0.00
C ARG A 115 16.68 -1.32 -1.04
N ARG A 116 16.86 -1.81 -2.26
CA ARG A 116 17.44 -1.05 -3.38
C ARG A 116 16.48 -0.01 -3.96
N THR A 117 15.19 -0.17 -3.72
CA THR A 117 14.17 0.71 -4.27
C THR A 117 14.03 1.98 -3.42
N PRO A 118 14.34 3.17 -3.96
CA PRO A 118 14.27 4.40 -3.18
C PRO A 118 12.82 4.85 -2.96
N VAL A 119 12.61 5.52 -1.83
CA VAL A 119 11.42 6.32 -1.56
C VAL A 119 11.48 7.59 -2.42
N LYS A 120 10.39 7.94 -3.10
CA LYS A 120 10.33 9.18 -3.86
C LYS A 120 10.02 10.35 -2.94
N LYS A 121 10.77 11.44 -3.06
CA LYS A 121 10.44 12.69 -2.36
C LYS A 121 9.27 13.35 -3.08
N GLU A 122 8.24 13.70 -2.33
CA GLU A 122 7.13 14.52 -2.81
C GLU A 122 7.28 15.93 -2.22
N ALA A 123 7.05 16.96 -3.02
CA ALA A 123 7.03 18.32 -2.51
C ALA A 123 5.91 18.43 -1.46
N ILE A 124 6.25 18.92 -0.26
CA ILE A 124 5.26 19.19 0.77
C ILE A 124 4.43 20.37 0.26
N GLN A 125 3.24 20.09 -0.25
CA GLN A 125 2.29 21.15 -0.56
C GLN A 125 1.85 21.78 0.75
N PRO A 126 1.91 23.12 0.89
CA PRO A 126 1.40 23.77 2.08
C PRO A 126 -0.07 23.38 2.24
N ARG A 127 -0.43 22.98 3.46
CA ARG A 127 -1.83 22.67 3.76
C ARG A 127 -2.64 23.94 3.49
N ILE A 128 -3.64 23.85 2.62
CA ILE A 128 -4.59 24.94 2.42
C ILE A 128 -5.38 25.05 3.73
N THR A 129 -5.21 26.17 4.41
CA THR A 129 -5.95 26.51 5.62
C THR A 129 -6.76 27.75 5.35
N PHE A 130 -7.99 27.77 5.84
CA PHE A 130 -8.78 28.99 5.84
C PHE A 130 -8.27 29.93 6.93
N SER A 131 -8.12 31.20 6.58
CA SER A 131 -8.03 32.31 7.54
C SER A 131 -9.35 32.45 8.31
N LEU A 132 -9.32 33.13 9.45
CA LEU A 132 -10.54 33.41 10.22
C LEU A 132 -11.58 34.17 9.38
N ASP A 133 -11.13 35.08 8.52
CA ASP A 133 -12.00 35.84 7.63
C ASP A 133 -12.68 34.92 6.61
N GLU A 134 -11.94 34.01 5.97
CA GLU A 134 -12.52 33.04 5.04
C GLU A 134 -13.49 32.07 5.73
N VAL A 135 -13.17 31.62 6.96
CA VAL A 135 -14.11 30.82 7.77
C VAL A 135 -15.37 31.63 8.08
N SER A 136 -15.22 32.90 8.45
CA SER A 136 -16.37 33.78 8.73
C SER A 136 -17.28 33.90 7.51
N VAL A 137 -16.71 34.06 6.31
CA VAL A 137 -17.47 34.13 5.06
C VAL A 137 -18.22 32.82 4.83
N LEU A 138 -17.56 31.67 5.00
CA LEU A 138 -18.19 30.35 4.87
C LEU A 138 -19.36 30.18 5.83
N LEU A 139 -19.22 30.62 7.08
CA LEU A 139 -20.28 30.54 8.10
C LEU A 139 -21.47 31.48 7.80
N HIS A 140 -21.29 32.55 7.03
CA HIS A 140 -22.37 33.46 6.62
C HIS A 140 -23.03 33.08 5.28
N LEU A 141 -22.56 32.03 4.58
CA LEU A 141 -23.18 31.56 3.33
C LEU A 141 -24.63 31.06 3.47
N PRO A 142 -25.05 30.41 4.58
CA PRO A 142 -26.44 29.99 4.74
C PRO A 142 -27.40 31.19 4.77
N ASN A 143 -28.43 31.16 3.90
CA ASN A 143 -29.43 32.22 3.87
C ASN A 143 -30.49 31.98 4.97
N PRO A 144 -30.58 32.81 6.02
CA PRO A 144 -31.50 32.61 7.13
C PRO A 144 -32.98 32.76 6.73
N GLN A 145 -33.27 33.35 5.56
CA GLN A 145 -34.64 33.45 5.04
C GLN A 145 -35.14 32.16 4.36
N LYS A 146 -34.25 31.16 4.16
CA LYS A 146 -34.63 29.84 3.63
C LYS A 146 -34.58 28.81 4.75
N ARG A 147 -35.57 27.91 4.81
CA ARG A 147 -35.68 26.86 5.83
C ARG A 147 -34.38 26.07 6.05
N LEU A 148 -33.65 25.75 4.97
CA LEU A 148 -32.36 25.07 5.06
C LEU A 148 -31.25 25.96 5.61
N GLY A 149 -31.19 27.23 5.20
CA GLY A 149 -30.16 28.16 5.69
C GLY A 149 -30.36 28.59 7.14
N PHE A 150 -31.58 28.53 7.68
CA PHE A 150 -31.83 28.72 9.12
C PHE A 150 -31.35 27.52 9.96
N ARG A 151 -31.43 26.29 9.43
CA ARG A 151 -30.93 25.09 10.11
C ARG A 151 -29.40 25.02 10.10
N ASP A 152 -28.80 25.46 8.99
CA ASP A 152 -27.36 25.38 8.73
C ASP A 152 -26.60 26.61 9.27
N GLN A 153 -27.25 27.44 10.09
CA GLN A 153 -26.70 28.61 10.77
C GLN A 153 -26.01 28.23 12.10
#